data_AF-A0A2E6GMA6-F1
#
_entry.id   AF-A0A2E6GMA6-F1
#
_cell.length_a   1.000
_cell.length_b   1.000
_cell.length_c   1.000
_cell.angle_alpha   90.00
_cell.angle_beta   90.00
_cell.angle_gamma   90.00
#
_symmetry.space_group_name_H-M   'P 1'
#
loop_
_entity.id
_entity.type
_entity.pdbx_description
1 polymer ?
#
loop_
_entity_poly.entity_id
_entity_poly.type
_entity_poly.pdbx_seq_one_letter_code
_entity_poly.pdbx_strand_id
1 'polypeptide(L)'
;MSLNIALLNAISGLQVNSRALDVTAQNVSNVNTEGYSRKTIHQQAVIVAGQGAGVEIAAITRTVNEFMIKELRTSQTELGDAQIRSDFYARMQDLFGSLGSDTSPAIGRR
;
A
#
# COMPACT_ATOMS: atom_id res chain seq x y z
N MET A 1 27.49 -12.66 39.83
CA MET A 1 26.52 -11.69 39.28
C MET A 1 26.69 -11.41 37.79
N SER A 2 27.90 -11.31 37.21
CA SER A 2 28.04 -10.99 35.77
C SER A 2 27.60 -12.12 34.81
N LEU A 3 27.81 -13.40 35.16
CA LEU A 3 27.35 -14.52 34.32
C LEU A 3 25.82 -14.55 34.16
N ASN A 4 25.08 -14.24 35.23
CA ASN A 4 23.62 -14.18 35.17
C ASN A 4 23.15 -13.04 34.27
N ILE A 5 23.78 -11.87 34.34
CA ILE A 5 23.48 -10.73 33.48
C ILE A 5 23.82 -11.04 32.02
N ALA A 6 24.97 -11.67 31.76
CA ALA A 6 25.35 -12.10 30.41
C ALA A 6 24.37 -13.12 29.81
N LEU A 7 23.90 -14.08 30.62
CA LEU A 7 22.91 -15.06 30.21
C LEU A 7 21.55 -14.40 29.90
N LEU A 8 21.09 -13.49 30.77
CA LEU A 8 19.85 -12.74 30.54
C LEU A 8 19.92 -11.89 29.25
N ASN A 9 21.06 -11.25 29.00
CA ASN A 9 21.30 -10.50 27.77
C ASN A 9 21.26 -11.42 26.54
N ALA A 10 21.92 -12.59 26.59
CA ALA A 10 21.90 -13.56 25.51
C ALA A 10 20.49 -14.11 25.24
N ILE A 11 19.71 -14.40 26.28
CA ILE A 11 18.32 -14.84 26.16
C ILE A 11 17.46 -13.74 25.51
N SER A 12 17.61 -12.49 25.94
CA SER A 12 16.88 -11.36 25.34
C SER A 12 17.17 -11.22 23.84
N GLY A 13 18.46 -11.33 23.44
CA GLY A 13 18.87 -11.32 22.04
C GLY A 13 18.30 -12.47 21.23
N LEU A 14 18.30 -13.67 21.79
CA LEU A 14 17.72 -14.84 21.14
C LEU A 14 16.21 -14.68 20.94
N GLN A 15 15.49 -14.21 21.96
CA GLN A 15 14.04 -13.97 21.88
C GLN A 15 13.68 -12.90 20.84
N VAL A 16 14.44 -11.80 20.79
CA VAL A 16 14.25 -10.76 19.77
C VAL A 16 14.53 -11.30 18.37
N ASN A 17 15.61 -12.08 18.20
CA ASN A 17 15.93 -12.70 16.92
C ASN A 17 14.87 -13.71 16.47
N SER A 18 14.34 -14.53 17.37
CA SER A 18 13.25 -15.47 17.05
C SER A 18 12.03 -14.73 16.51
N ARG A 19 11.62 -13.64 17.18
CA ARG A 19 10.51 -12.80 16.72
C ARG A 19 10.83 -12.09 15.40
N ALA A 20 12.10 -11.72 15.18
CA ALA A 20 12.55 -11.15 13.92
C ALA A 20 12.43 -12.12 12.75
N LEU A 21 12.76 -13.39 12.99
CA LEU A 21 12.54 -14.45 12.02
C LEU A 21 11.06 -14.68 11.76
N ASP A 22 10.21 -14.69 12.79
CA ASP A 22 8.75 -14.88 12.62
C ASP A 22 8.12 -13.78 11.75
N VAL A 23 8.48 -12.51 11.98
CA VAL A 23 7.98 -11.39 11.14
C VAL A 23 8.52 -11.47 9.72
N THR A 24 9.78 -11.90 9.55
CA THR A 24 10.37 -12.11 8.24
C THR A 24 9.66 -13.24 7.50
N ALA A 25 9.39 -14.37 8.18
CA ALA A 25 8.63 -15.48 7.64
C ALA A 25 7.23 -15.05 7.22
N GLN A 26 6.52 -14.27 8.06
CA GLN A 26 5.21 -13.73 7.72
C GLN A 26 5.28 -12.78 6.50
N ASN A 27 6.32 -11.96 6.38
CA ASN A 27 6.49 -11.10 5.21
C ASN A 27 6.71 -11.90 3.93
N VAL A 28 7.51 -12.96 4.00
CA VAL A 28 7.78 -13.85 2.86
C VAL A 28 6.51 -14.62 2.48
N SER A 29 5.78 -15.18 3.45
CA SER A 29 4.58 -15.97 3.18
C SER A 29 3.45 -15.15 2.56
N ASN A 30 3.37 -13.85 2.87
CA ASN A 30 2.32 -12.96 2.37
C ASN A 30 2.81 -12.01 1.27
N VAL A 31 3.99 -12.25 0.68
CA VAL A 31 4.55 -11.36 -0.35
C VAL A 31 3.66 -11.26 -1.59
N ASN A 32 2.91 -12.33 -1.90
CA ASN A 32 1.99 -12.41 -3.03
C ASN A 32 0.53 -12.15 -2.64
N THR A 33 0.26 -11.74 -1.40
CA THR A 33 -1.10 -11.41 -0.95
C THR A 33 -1.40 -9.96 -1.30
N GLU A 34 -2.45 -9.74 -2.10
CA GLU A 34 -2.90 -8.40 -2.46
C GLU A 34 -3.20 -7.56 -1.20
N GLY A 35 -2.76 -6.30 -1.20
CA GLY A 35 -2.92 -5.39 -0.06
C GLY A 35 -2.03 -5.70 1.15
N TYR A 36 -1.15 -6.71 1.10
CA TYR A 36 -0.23 -6.97 2.21
C TYR A 36 0.87 -5.91 2.28
N SER A 37 0.93 -5.20 3.42
CA SER A 37 2.04 -4.30 3.74
C SER A 37 3.09 -4.99 4.61
N ARG A 38 4.36 -4.88 4.18
CA ARG A 38 5.55 -5.39 4.88
C ARG A 38 5.64 -4.82 6.30
N LYS A 39 5.90 -5.71 7.26
CA LYS A 39 6.20 -5.37 8.65
C LYS A 39 7.71 -5.23 8.84
N THR A 40 8.13 -4.19 9.55
CA THR A 40 9.54 -3.93 9.91
C THR A 40 9.66 -3.85 11.42
N ILE A 41 10.61 -4.60 11.98
CA ILE A 41 10.89 -4.61 13.42
C ILE A 41 11.96 -3.57 13.73
N HIS A 42 11.70 -2.76 14.75
CA HIS A 42 12.66 -1.85 15.35
C HIS A 42 13.13 -2.43 16.68
N GLN A 43 14.43 -2.74 16.77
CA GLN A 43 15.06 -3.25 17.97
C GLN A 43 15.71 -2.10 18.73
N GLN A 44 15.66 -2.14 20.06
CA GLN A 44 16.33 -1.16 20.91
C GLN A 44 17.12 -1.84 22.02
N ALA A 45 18.28 -1.28 22.35
CA ALA A 45 19.08 -1.72 23.48
C ALA A 45 18.45 -1.23 24.78
N VAL A 46 18.31 -2.12 25.76
CA VAL A 46 17.86 -1.77 27.11
C VAL A 46 19.09 -1.41 27.94
N ILE A 47 19.08 -0.23 28.55
CA ILE A 47 20.19 0.25 29.39
C ILE A 47 19.65 0.49 30.80
N VAL A 48 20.25 -0.18 31.78
CA VAL A 48 19.90 -0.03 33.21
C VAL A 48 21.12 0.46 33.96
N ALA A 49 21.00 1.62 34.59
CA ALA A 49 22.08 2.25 35.38
C ALA A 49 23.42 2.37 34.62
N GLY A 50 23.37 2.70 33.32
CA GLY A 50 24.56 2.86 32.47
C GLY A 50 25.19 1.54 31.97
N GLN A 51 24.60 0.40 32.30
CA GLN A 51 25.02 -0.93 31.84
C GLN A 51 24.01 -1.49 30.84
N GLY A 52 24.49 -2.17 29.79
CA GLY A 52 23.63 -2.86 28.82
C GLY A 52 22.92 -4.04 29.46
N ALA A 53 21.58 -4.03 29.44
CA ALA A 53 20.70 -5.00 30.08
C ALA A 53 19.89 -5.84 29.05
N GLY A 54 20.36 -5.91 27.81
CA GLY A 54 19.78 -6.73 26.75
C GLY A 54 19.21 -5.91 25.59
N VAL A 55 18.36 -6.56 24.82
CA VAL A 55 17.68 -5.97 23.65
C VAL A 55 16.20 -6.31 23.70
N GLU A 56 15.37 -5.36 23.27
CA GLU A 56 13.94 -5.54 23.15
C GLU A 56 13.42 -4.99 21.81
N ILE A 57 12.16 -5.31 21.50
CA ILE A 57 11.49 -4.78 20.30
C ILE A 57 10.77 -3.51 20.71
N ALA A 58 11.22 -2.37 20.17
CA ALA A 58 10.61 -1.06 20.41
C ALA A 58 9.25 -0.94 19.73
N ALA A 59 9.18 -1.35 18.46
CA ALA A 59 7.97 -1.28 17.66
C ALA A 59 8.02 -2.25 16.47
N ILE A 60 6.84 -2.67 16.02
CA ILE A 60 6.66 -3.32 14.73
C ILE A 60 5.83 -2.38 13.87
N THR A 61 6.47 -1.78 12.87
CA THR A 61 5.82 -0.81 11.97
C THR A 61 5.45 -1.48 10.66
N ARG A 62 4.43 -0.95 10.00
CA ARG A 62 4.04 -1.38 8.64
C ARG A 62 4.40 -0.26 7.68
N THR A 63 5.22 -0.55 6.69
CA THR A 63 5.56 0.43 5.67
C THR A 63 4.49 0.36 4.58
N VAL A 64 3.61 1.34 4.55
CA VAL A 64 2.70 1.59 3.43
C VAL A 64 3.22 2.84 2.74
N ASN A 65 3.48 2.76 1.43
CA ASN A 65 3.95 3.92 0.69
C ASN A 65 2.77 4.88 0.46
N GLU A 66 2.62 5.88 1.35
CA GLU A 66 1.54 6.88 1.27
C GLU A 66 1.59 7.69 -0.04
N PHE A 67 2.79 7.91 -0.60
CA PHE A 67 2.95 8.55 -1.90
C PHE A 67 2.33 7.71 -3.02
N MET A 68 2.54 6.39 -2.99
CA MET A 68 1.92 5.47 -3.96
C MET A 68 0.39 5.48 -3.86
N ILE A 69 -0.16 5.52 -2.64
CA ILE A 69 -1.62 5.62 -2.43
C ILE A 69 -2.15 6.96 -2.96
N LYS A 70 -1.41 8.05 -2.73
CA LYS A 70 -1.78 9.37 -3.25
C LYS A 70 -1.76 9.38 -4.76
N GLU A 71 -0.73 8.83 -5.38
CA GLU A 71 -0.60 8.75 -6.84
C GLU A 71 -1.72 7.90 -7.46
N LEU A 72 -2.02 6.75 -6.87
CA LEU A 72 -3.14 5.90 -7.30
C LEU A 72 -4.48 6.67 -7.23
N ARG A 73 -4.70 7.45 -6.17
CA ARG A 73 -5.91 8.29 -6.04
C ARG A 73 -5.97 9.38 -7.10
N THR A 74 -4.85 10.04 -7.39
CA THR A 74 -4.77 11.07 -8.46
C THR A 74 -5.09 10.43 -9.81
N SER A 75 -4.45 9.31 -10.15
CA SER A 75 -4.69 8.59 -11.40
C SER A 75 -6.14 8.12 -11.54
N GLN A 76 -6.75 7.63 -10.45
CA GLN A 76 -8.17 7.24 -10.44
C GLN A 76 -9.09 8.45 -10.70
N THR A 77 -8.73 9.63 -10.18
CA THR A 77 -9.48 10.87 -10.37
C THR A 77 -9.40 11.35 -11.82
N GLU A 78 -8.19 11.33 -12.40
CA GLU A 78 -7.96 11.68 -13.81
C GLU A 78 -8.70 10.74 -14.77
N LEU A 79 -8.67 9.42 -14.47
CA LEU A 79 -9.44 8.43 -15.22
C LEU A 79 -10.94 8.71 -15.15
N GLY A 80 -11.46 9.05 -13.97
CA GLY A 80 -12.88 9.39 -13.78
C GLY A 80 -13.30 10.64 -14.55
N ASP A 81 -12.50 11.70 -14.54
CA ASP A 81 -12.78 12.92 -15.33
C ASP A 81 -12.76 12.61 -16.84
N ALA A 82 -11.77 11.84 -17.31
CA ALA A 82 -11.69 11.43 -18.71
C ALA A 82 -12.91 10.59 -19.13
N GLN A 83 -13.37 9.67 -18.28
CA GLN A 83 -14.56 8.86 -18.52
C GLN A 83 -15.83 9.71 -18.61
N ILE A 84 -16.05 10.65 -17.67
CA ILE A 84 -17.22 11.54 -17.68
C ILE A 84 -17.25 12.39 -18.96
N ARG A 85 -16.09 12.93 -19.37
CA ARG A 85 -15.99 13.71 -20.61
C ARG A 85 -16.26 12.85 -21.84
N SER A 86 -15.69 11.65 -21.88
CA SER A 86 -15.92 10.67 -22.95
C SER A 86 -17.41 10.35 -23.08
N ASP A 87 -18.08 10.05 -21.98
CA ASP A 87 -19.51 9.74 -21.94
C ASP A 87 -20.36 10.94 -22.39
N PHE A 88 -19.99 12.16 -21.97
CA PHE A 88 -20.65 13.38 -22.41
C PHE A 88 -20.53 13.59 -23.92
N TYR A 89 -19.33 13.46 -24.48
CA TYR A 89 -19.12 13.60 -25.92
C TYR A 89 -19.82 12.49 -26.72
N ALA A 90 -19.83 11.25 -26.23
CA ALA A 90 -20.56 10.15 -26.85
C ALA A 90 -22.07 10.45 -26.95
N ARG A 91 -22.67 11.00 -25.88
CA ARG A 91 -24.09 11.42 -25.89
C ARG A 91 -24.36 12.58 -26.83
N MET A 92 -23.45 13.56 -26.91
CA MET A 92 -23.57 14.64 -27.89
C MET A 92 -23.51 14.10 -29.32
N GLN A 93 -22.56 13.21 -29.61
CA GLN A 93 -22.42 12.61 -30.92
C GLN A 93 -23.64 11.77 -31.32
N ASP A 94 -24.27 11.06 -30.37
CA ASP A 94 -25.52 10.33 -30.61
C ASP A 94 -26.68 11.27 -30.94
N LEU A 95 -26.83 12.38 -30.19
CA LEU A 95 -27.84 13.39 -30.48
C LEU A 95 -27.64 14.02 -31.87
N PHE A 96 -26.41 14.46 -32.21
CA PHE A 96 -26.12 15.04 -33.52
C PHE A 96 -26.14 14.02 -34.67
N GLY A 97 -25.75 12.77 -34.40
CA GLY A 97 -25.81 11.66 -35.33
C GLY A 97 -27.25 11.29 -35.70
N SER A 98 -28.14 11.24 -34.70
CA SER A 98 -29.58 11.02 -34.91
C SER A 98 -30.26 12.18 -35.66
N LEU A 99 -29.88 13.43 -35.35
CA LEU A 99 -30.38 14.61 -36.06
C LEU A 99 -29.90 14.64 -37.53
N GLY A 100 -28.67 14.20 -37.81
CA GLY A 100 -28.13 14.07 -39.17
C GLY A 100 -28.78 12.95 -39.99
N SER A 101 -29.23 11.87 -39.34
CA SER A 101 -30.04 10.82 -39.99
C SER A 101 -31.49 11.26 -40.24
N ASP A 102 -32.07 12.08 -39.38
CA ASP A 102 -33.44 12.59 -39.52
C ASP A 102 -33.56 13.81 -40.45
N THR A 103 -32.43 14.47 -40.78
CA THR A 103 -32.38 15.61 -41.72
C THR A 103 -31.87 15.25 -43.12
N SER A 104 -32.07 14.00 -43.56
CA SER A 104 -32.20 13.75 -45.00
C SER A 104 -33.67 13.90 -45.41
N PRO A 105 -34.16 15.10 -45.77
CA PRO A 105 -35.39 15.17 -46.52
C PRO A 105 -35.09 14.50 -47.86
N ALA A 106 -35.70 13.33 -48.06
CA ALA A 106 -35.88 12.77 -49.38
C ALA A 106 -36.62 13.81 -50.23
N ILE A 107 -35.89 14.71 -50.89
CA ILE A 107 -36.39 15.49 -52.02
C ILE A 107 -36.50 14.49 -53.18
N GLY A 108 -37.55 13.68 -53.08
CA GLY A 108 -38.03 12.81 -54.13
C GLY A 108 -38.58 13.65 -55.27
N ARG A 109 -37.73 13.80 -56.28
CA ARG A 109 -38.01 13.93 -57.71
C ARG A 109 -39.50 13.91 -58.09
N ARG A 110 -39.97 15.00 -58.67
CA ARG A 110 -40.96 15.01 -59.75
C ARG A 110 -40.35 15.69 -60.96
#